data_AF-Q8U4B7-F1
#
_entry.id   AF-Q8U4B7-F1
#
_cell.length_a   1.000
_cell.length_b   1.000
_cell.length_c   1.000
_cell.angle_alpha   90.00
_cell.angle_beta   90.00
_cell.angle_gamma   90.00
#
_symmetry.space_group_name_H-M   'P 1'
#
loop_
_entity.id
_entity.type
_entity.pdbx_description
1 polymer ?
#
loop_
_entity_poly.entity_id
_entity_poly.type
_entity_poly.pdbx_seq_one_letter_code
_entity_poly.pdbx_strand_id
1 'polypeptide(L)'
;MITHGGGAGGLVVLYIIFLHLLEKFSFPEVSFDIKRGKAYLVKNFEEIKGIIDAIHPSSILAIAREIEKYKDITTHIVWVTNVPEKGVNPTALHVLLDLSIRFANEHENALIILDCLEFLVLYNGFELTFKFLLSLKDNLLIRGATLIIVVKPETFNEQQLTLLKREFQTL
;
A
#
# COMPACT_ATOMS: atom_id res chain seq x y z
N MET A 1 12.40 38.43 52.07
CA MET A 1 13.17 37.40 51.34
C MET A 1 12.17 36.63 50.48
N ILE A 2 11.95 37.08 49.24
CA ILE A 2 10.89 36.58 48.36
C ILE A 2 11.49 35.40 47.57
N THR A 3 11.08 34.18 47.90
CA THR A 3 11.49 32.96 47.20
C THR A 3 10.76 32.86 45.86
N HIS A 4 11.52 32.94 44.75
CA HIS A 4 11.03 32.64 43.41
C HIS A 4 10.76 31.14 43.27
N GLY A 5 9.53 30.72 43.57
CA GLY A 5 9.00 29.39 43.25
C GLY A 5 8.44 29.34 41.83
N GLY A 6 9.27 29.60 40.82
CA GLY A 6 8.85 29.64 39.42
C GLY A 6 9.78 28.80 38.55
N GLY A 7 9.64 27.47 38.59
CA GLY A 7 10.49 26.57 37.79
C GLY A 7 9.78 25.34 37.27
N ALA A 8 8.92 24.71 38.06
CA ALA A 8 8.26 23.46 37.68
C ALA A 8 6.99 23.68 36.84
N GLY A 9 6.17 24.68 37.18
CA GLY A 9 4.89 24.91 36.49
C GLY A 9 5.04 25.27 35.02
N GLY A 10 6.07 26.04 34.67
CA GLY A 10 6.36 26.41 33.29
C GLY A 10 6.73 25.21 32.42
N LEU A 11 7.51 24.27 32.95
CA LEU A 11 7.92 23.06 32.22
C LEU A 11 6.74 22.11 32.00
N VAL A 12 5.84 21.98 32.99
CA VAL A 12 4.63 21.15 32.85
C VAL A 12 3.71 21.75 31.79
N VAL A 13 3.51 23.08 31.80
CA VAL A 13 2.70 23.75 30.79
C VAL A 13 3.35 23.63 29.40
N LEU A 14 4.67 23.77 29.30
CA LEU A 14 5.39 23.59 28.04
C LEU A 14 5.28 22.16 27.53
N TYR A 15 5.36 21.16 28.42
CA TYR A 15 5.19 19.75 28.09
C TYR A 15 3.76 19.45 27.65
N ILE A 16 2.74 19.98 28.33
CA ILE A 16 1.34 19.84 27.92
C ILE A 16 1.10 20.51 26.57
N ILE A 17 1.61 21.72 26.36
CA ILE A 17 1.53 22.43 25.08
C ILE A 17 2.24 21.64 23.98
N PHE A 18 3.42 21.09 24.27
CA PHE A 18 4.19 20.25 23.35
C PHE A 18 3.46 18.94 23.02
N LEU A 19 2.83 18.28 23.99
CA LEU A 19 1.98 17.11 23.74
C LEU A 19 0.76 17.48 22.89
N HIS A 20 0.11 18.61 23.14
CA HIS A 20 -1.00 19.09 22.34
C HIS A 20 -0.57 19.51 20.92
N LEU A 21 0.65 20.03 20.78
CA LEU A 21 1.28 20.32 19.50
C LEU A 21 1.59 19.03 18.75
N LEU A 22 2.11 18.00 19.42
CA LEU A 22 2.34 16.68 18.81
C LEU A 22 1.03 16.01 18.40
N GLU A 23 -0.05 16.16 19.19
CA GLU A 23 -1.37 15.66 18.84
C GLU A 23 -1.92 16.34 17.58
N LYS A 24 -1.72 17.66 17.44
CA LYS A 24 -2.01 18.42 16.19
C LYS A 24 -1.02 18.17 15.05
N PHE A 25 0.17 17.65 15.35
CA PHE A 25 1.19 17.27 14.37
C PHE A 25 1.10 15.79 13.97
N SER A 26 0.19 15.02 14.59
CA SER A 26 -0.40 13.86 13.93
C SER A 26 -0.89 14.39 12.58
N PHE A 27 -0.29 13.86 11.52
CA PHE A 27 -0.46 14.26 10.13
C PHE A 27 -1.86 14.83 9.88
N PRO A 28 -2.02 15.95 9.15
CA PRO A 28 -3.35 16.41 8.77
C PRO A 28 -4.14 15.17 8.32
N GLU A 29 -5.35 14.98 8.84
CA GLU A 29 -6.31 14.07 8.22
C GLU A 29 -6.47 14.58 6.80
N VAL A 30 -5.57 14.17 5.92
CA VAL A 30 -5.80 14.25 4.50
C VAL A 30 -6.92 13.26 4.34
N SER A 31 -8.14 13.77 4.29
CA SER A 31 -9.28 13.04 3.77
C SER A 31 -8.95 12.75 2.32
N PHE A 32 -8.13 11.72 2.10
CA PHE A 32 -7.91 11.19 0.79
C PHE A 32 -9.28 10.77 0.30
N ASP A 33 -9.71 11.42 -0.78
CA ASP A 33 -10.92 11.06 -1.50
C ASP A 33 -10.65 9.70 -2.17
N ILE A 34 -10.78 8.63 -1.38
CA ILE A 34 -10.57 7.25 -1.79
C ILE A 34 -11.72 6.90 -2.74
N LYS A 35 -11.37 6.58 -3.98
CA LYS A 35 -12.30 6.29 -5.07
C LYS A 35 -12.00 4.93 -5.68
N ARG A 36 -13.05 4.35 -6.24
CA ARG A 36 -12.96 3.19 -7.13
C ARG A 36 -12.19 3.52 -8.40
N GLY A 37 -11.60 2.52 -9.03
CA GLY A 37 -10.90 2.70 -10.31
C GLY A 37 -9.65 3.58 -10.19
N LYS A 38 -8.97 3.51 -9.04
CA LYS A 38 -7.71 4.22 -8.76
C LYS A 38 -6.62 3.25 -8.30
N ALA A 39 -5.39 3.74 -8.30
CA ALA A 39 -4.23 2.94 -7.89
C ALA A 39 -3.48 3.66 -6.76
N TYR A 40 -3.30 2.96 -5.64
CA TYR A 40 -2.80 3.49 -4.38
C TYR A 40 -1.45 2.87 -3.99
N LEU A 41 -0.58 3.69 -3.40
CA LEU A 41 0.60 3.24 -2.66
C LEU A 41 0.30 3.31 -1.17
N VAL A 42 0.50 2.18 -0.49
CA VAL A 42 0.28 2.06 0.96
C VAL A 42 1.52 1.52 1.65
N LYS A 43 1.68 1.84 2.93
CA LYS A 43 2.84 1.42 3.73
C LYS A 43 2.55 0.31 4.72
N ASN A 44 1.30 0.23 5.18
CA ASN A 44 0.89 -0.66 6.27
C ASN A 44 -0.46 -1.29 5.96
N PHE A 45 -0.88 -2.23 6.82
CA PHE A 45 -2.11 -2.99 6.61
C PHE A 45 -3.36 -2.19 7.01
N GLU A 46 -3.22 -1.22 7.90
CA GLU A 46 -4.27 -0.32 8.34
C GLU A 46 -4.78 0.55 7.17
N GLU A 47 -3.87 1.09 6.35
CA GLU A 47 -4.19 1.81 5.11
C GLU A 47 -4.97 0.94 4.12
N ILE A 48 -4.64 -0.36 4.02
CA ILE A 48 -5.37 -1.32 3.17
C ILE A 48 -6.81 -1.45 3.65
N LYS A 49 -7.02 -1.61 4.97
CA LYS A 49 -8.37 -1.70 5.55
C LYS A 49 -9.17 -0.43 5.30
N GLY A 50 -8.55 0.74 5.47
CA GLY A 50 -9.19 2.03 5.16
C GLY A 50 -9.69 2.12 3.72
N ILE A 51 -8.92 1.61 2.74
CA ILE A 51 -9.36 1.56 1.34
C ILE A 51 -10.50 0.56 1.15
N ILE A 52 -10.41 -0.64 1.74
CA ILE A 52 -11.47 -1.67 1.66
C ILE A 52 -12.80 -1.12 2.19
N ASP A 53 -12.75 -0.45 3.36
CA ASP A 53 -13.93 0.14 4.00
C ASP A 53 -14.50 1.30 3.17
N ALA A 54 -13.66 2.08 2.49
CA ALA A 54 -14.12 3.20 1.67
C ALA A 54 -14.77 2.76 0.34
N ILE A 55 -14.20 1.77 -0.35
CA ILE A 55 -14.65 1.41 -1.71
C ILE A 55 -15.65 0.26 -1.73
N HIS A 56 -15.70 -0.55 -0.66
CA HIS A 56 -16.47 -1.79 -0.54
C HIS A 56 -16.33 -2.67 -1.80
N PRO A 57 -15.16 -3.30 -2.03
CA PRO A 57 -14.92 -4.07 -3.25
C PRO A 57 -15.80 -5.31 -3.29
N SER A 58 -16.20 -5.75 -4.49
CA SER A 58 -17.01 -6.97 -4.63
C SER A 58 -16.20 -8.24 -4.38
N SER A 59 -14.91 -8.19 -4.72
CA SER A 59 -13.95 -9.29 -4.61
C SER A 59 -12.56 -8.71 -4.48
N ILE A 60 -11.69 -9.41 -3.74
CA ILE A 60 -10.31 -8.98 -3.46
C ILE A 60 -9.35 -10.07 -3.94
N LEU A 61 -8.32 -9.71 -4.70
CA LEU A 61 -7.20 -10.59 -5.03
C LEU A 61 -5.95 -10.11 -4.32
N ALA A 62 -5.36 -10.95 -3.47
CA ALA A 62 -4.08 -10.65 -2.83
C ALA A 62 -2.93 -11.37 -3.55
N ILE A 63 -1.91 -10.63 -3.95
CA ILE A 63 -0.65 -11.13 -4.52
C ILE A 63 0.44 -10.86 -3.50
N ALA A 64 0.82 -11.87 -2.73
CA ALA A 64 1.66 -11.69 -1.55
C ALA A 64 2.61 -12.86 -1.32
N ARG A 65 3.67 -12.61 -0.53
CA ARG A 65 4.53 -13.67 0.01
C ARG A 65 3.99 -14.29 1.30
N GLU A 66 3.36 -13.46 2.14
CA GLU A 66 2.81 -13.84 3.45
C GLU A 66 1.31 -14.04 3.33
N ILE A 67 0.89 -15.22 2.85
CA ILE A 67 -0.52 -15.54 2.56
C ILE A 67 -1.40 -15.37 3.81
N GLU A 68 -0.90 -15.76 4.99
CA GLU A 68 -1.67 -15.74 6.26
C GLU A 68 -2.23 -14.35 6.57
N LYS A 69 -1.52 -13.28 6.20
CA LYS A 69 -1.92 -11.88 6.40
C LYS A 69 -3.25 -11.53 5.69
N TYR A 70 -3.60 -12.27 4.64
CA TYR A 70 -4.71 -11.96 3.74
C TYR A 70 -5.88 -12.95 3.85
N LYS A 71 -5.76 -14.02 4.63
CA LYS A 71 -6.81 -15.06 4.74
C LYS A 71 -8.12 -14.56 5.35
N ASP A 72 -8.04 -13.57 6.24
CA ASP A 72 -9.23 -13.00 6.88
C ASP A 72 -9.99 -12.02 5.97
N ILE A 73 -9.38 -11.57 4.87
CA ILE A 73 -9.98 -10.57 3.96
C ILE A 73 -10.33 -11.15 2.58
N THR A 74 -9.71 -12.25 2.16
CA THR A 74 -10.03 -12.89 0.88
C THR A 74 -9.62 -14.36 0.81
N THR A 75 -10.34 -15.13 -0.01
CA THR A 75 -9.99 -16.48 -0.42
C THR A 75 -9.17 -16.52 -1.72
N HIS A 76 -9.10 -15.43 -2.49
CA HIS A 76 -8.33 -15.36 -3.72
C HIS A 76 -6.92 -14.82 -3.42
N ILE A 77 -5.97 -15.73 -3.20
CA ILE A 77 -4.58 -15.37 -2.87
C ILE A 77 -3.62 -16.05 -3.84
N VAL A 78 -2.80 -15.25 -4.51
CA VAL A 78 -1.67 -15.69 -5.33
C VAL A 78 -0.42 -15.64 -4.48
N TRP A 79 0.13 -16.81 -4.18
CA TRP A 79 1.39 -16.88 -3.46
C TRP A 79 2.58 -16.63 -4.39
N VAL A 80 3.34 -15.57 -4.12
CA VAL A 80 4.58 -15.29 -4.83
C VAL A 80 5.73 -16.00 -4.12
N THR A 81 6.37 -16.95 -4.81
CA THR A 81 7.41 -17.80 -4.20
C THR A 81 8.39 -18.31 -5.25
N ASN A 82 9.64 -18.53 -4.84
CA ASN A 82 10.65 -19.19 -5.67
C ASN A 82 10.63 -20.72 -5.51
N VAL A 83 9.79 -21.25 -4.61
CA VAL A 83 9.65 -22.70 -4.42
C VAL A 83 8.88 -23.28 -5.61
N PRO A 84 9.47 -24.22 -6.36
CA PRO A 84 8.83 -24.83 -7.53
C PRO A 84 7.45 -25.39 -7.19
N GLU A 85 6.51 -25.23 -8.13
CA GLU A 85 5.15 -25.81 -8.11
C GLU A 85 4.22 -25.38 -6.95
N LYS A 86 4.67 -24.50 -6.05
CA LYS A 86 3.86 -24.05 -4.90
C LYS A 86 3.15 -22.71 -5.10
N GLY A 87 3.55 -21.92 -6.10
CA GLY A 87 2.97 -20.62 -6.37
C GLY A 87 3.55 -19.99 -7.64
N VAL A 88 3.37 -18.70 -7.80
CA VAL A 88 3.86 -17.97 -8.97
C VAL A 88 5.29 -17.49 -8.70
N ASN A 89 6.19 -17.80 -9.62
CA ASN A 89 7.58 -17.35 -9.53
C ASN A 89 7.64 -15.81 -9.59
N PRO A 90 8.45 -15.14 -8.75
CA PRO A 90 8.61 -13.68 -8.81
C PRO A 90 9.10 -13.16 -10.18
N THR A 91 9.76 -13.98 -11.00
CA THR A 91 10.18 -13.59 -12.36
C THR A 91 9.07 -13.73 -13.40
N ALA A 92 7.98 -14.44 -13.06
CA ALA A 92 6.83 -14.66 -13.93
C ALA A 92 5.85 -13.48 -13.88
N LEU A 93 6.34 -12.25 -14.08
CA LEU A 93 5.54 -11.02 -14.03
C LEU A 93 4.33 -11.05 -14.97
N HIS A 94 4.47 -11.68 -16.14
CA HIS A 94 3.36 -11.87 -17.09
C HIS A 94 2.22 -12.71 -16.50
N VAL A 95 2.52 -13.74 -15.70
CA VAL A 95 1.51 -14.56 -15.04
C VAL A 95 0.75 -13.76 -13.99
N LEU A 96 1.46 -12.94 -13.20
CA LEU A 96 0.83 -12.05 -12.22
C LEU A 96 -0.09 -11.02 -12.90
N LEU A 97 0.35 -10.46 -14.03
CA LEU A 97 -0.45 -9.54 -14.83
C LEU A 97 -1.72 -10.22 -15.33
N ASP A 98 -1.58 -11.38 -15.97
CA ASP A 98 -2.70 -12.13 -16.55
C ASP A 98 -3.72 -12.56 -15.49
N LEU A 99 -3.26 -13.02 -14.32
CA LEU A 99 -4.13 -13.39 -13.20
C LEU A 99 -4.92 -12.17 -12.70
N SER A 100 -4.26 -11.02 -12.56
CA SER A 100 -4.91 -9.78 -12.12
C SER A 100 -5.96 -9.30 -13.13
N ILE A 101 -5.65 -9.37 -14.42
CA ILE A 101 -6.56 -8.98 -15.50
C ILE A 101 -7.77 -9.89 -15.54
N ARG A 102 -7.58 -11.22 -15.47
CA ARG A 102 -8.68 -12.18 -15.43
C ARG A 102 -9.61 -11.91 -14.25
N PHE A 103 -9.03 -11.75 -13.06
CA PHE A 103 -9.79 -11.44 -11.86
C PHE A 103 -10.62 -10.15 -11.99
N ALA A 104 -10.03 -9.08 -12.55
CA ALA A 104 -10.73 -7.82 -12.78
C ALA A 104 -11.82 -7.90 -13.87
N ASN A 105 -11.77 -8.90 -14.76
CA ASN A 105 -12.84 -9.15 -15.73
C ASN A 105 -14.00 -9.94 -15.15
N GLU A 106 -13.71 -10.83 -14.20
CA GLU A 106 -14.71 -11.70 -13.55
C GLU A 106 -15.49 -10.97 -12.46
N HIS A 107 -14.96 -9.86 -11.94
CA HIS A 107 -15.52 -9.14 -10.81
C HIS A 107 -15.59 -7.63 -11.08
N GLU A 108 -16.80 -7.06 -11.11
CA GLU A 108 -17.00 -5.61 -11.13
C GLU A 108 -16.49 -4.99 -9.82
N ASN A 109 -15.86 -3.81 -9.84
CA ASN A 109 -15.31 -3.18 -8.63
C ASN A 109 -14.35 -4.13 -7.85
N ALA A 110 -13.53 -4.89 -8.56
CA ALA A 110 -12.48 -5.72 -7.97
C ALA A 110 -11.40 -4.86 -7.29
N LEU A 111 -10.81 -5.39 -6.22
CA LEU A 111 -9.62 -4.85 -5.58
C LEU A 111 -8.45 -5.81 -5.74
N ILE A 112 -7.34 -5.34 -6.31
CA ILE A 112 -6.10 -6.11 -6.42
C ILE A 112 -5.09 -5.52 -5.43
N ILE A 113 -4.53 -6.35 -4.56
CA ILE A 113 -3.50 -5.97 -3.58
C ILE A 113 -2.20 -6.65 -3.98
N LEU A 114 -1.14 -5.86 -4.21
CA LEU A 114 0.21 -6.34 -4.46
C LEU A 114 1.09 -6.05 -3.24
N ASP A 115 1.37 -7.08 -2.43
CA ASP A 115 2.17 -7.02 -1.20
C ASP A 115 3.40 -7.92 -1.28
N CYS A 116 4.32 -7.53 -2.18
CA CYS A 116 5.63 -8.16 -2.36
C CYS A 116 6.54 -7.36 -3.31
N LEU A 117 6.35 -6.04 -3.40
CA LEU A 117 7.01 -5.22 -4.42
C LEU A 117 8.54 -5.31 -4.33
N GLU A 118 9.10 -5.24 -3.13
CA GLU A 118 10.54 -5.37 -2.87
C GLU A 118 11.09 -6.71 -3.38
N PHE A 119 10.29 -7.77 -3.31
CA PHE A 119 10.68 -9.09 -3.77
C PHE A 119 10.65 -9.19 -5.29
N LEU A 120 9.66 -8.60 -5.94
CA LEU A 120 9.63 -8.53 -7.40
C LEU A 120 10.82 -7.73 -7.93
N VAL A 121 11.14 -6.59 -7.30
CA VAL A 121 12.29 -5.76 -7.67
C VAL A 121 13.62 -6.47 -7.43
N LEU A 122 13.74 -7.24 -6.34
CA LEU A 122 14.95 -8.04 -6.08
C LEU A 122 15.24 -9.05 -7.20
N TYR A 123 14.20 -9.68 -7.77
CA TYR A 123 14.36 -10.72 -8.79
C TYR A 123 14.42 -10.20 -10.22
N ASN A 124 13.76 -9.08 -10.51
CA ASN A 124 13.62 -8.56 -11.89
C ASN A 124 14.36 -7.23 -12.12
N GLY A 125 14.81 -6.57 -11.06
CA GLY A 125 15.21 -5.17 -11.10
C GLY A 125 14.02 -4.21 -11.14
N PHE A 126 14.30 -2.95 -10.79
CA PHE A 126 13.26 -1.92 -10.65
C PHE A 126 12.60 -1.59 -11.99
N GLU A 127 13.38 -1.45 -13.07
CA GLU A 127 12.84 -1.00 -14.36
C GLU A 127 11.79 -1.97 -14.93
N LEU A 128 12.08 -3.28 -14.92
CA LEU A 128 11.13 -4.30 -15.39
C LEU A 128 9.90 -4.37 -14.50
N THR A 129 10.10 -4.32 -13.18
CA THR A 129 8.98 -4.31 -12.23
C THR A 129 8.10 -3.08 -12.40
N PHE A 130 8.69 -1.90 -12.60
CA PHE A 130 7.95 -0.66 -12.81
C PHE A 130 7.12 -0.68 -14.10
N LYS A 131 7.67 -1.19 -15.21
CA LYS A 131 6.91 -1.40 -16.47
C LYS A 131 5.74 -2.37 -16.26
N PHE A 132 5.94 -3.42 -15.47
CA PHE A 132 4.87 -4.32 -15.06
C PHE A 132 3.79 -3.59 -14.23
N LEU A 133 4.17 -2.79 -13.23
CA LEU A 133 3.22 -2.02 -12.42
C LEU A 133 2.40 -1.03 -13.25
N LEU A 134 3.02 -0.36 -14.22
CA LEU A 134 2.32 0.54 -15.14
C LEU A 134 1.29 -0.24 -15.98
N SER A 135 1.71 -1.36 -16.56
CA SER A 135 0.82 -2.22 -17.35
C SER A 135 -0.33 -2.76 -16.50
N LEU A 136 -0.04 -3.16 -15.26
CA LEU A 136 -1.03 -3.62 -14.29
C LEU A 136 -2.04 -2.52 -13.97
N LYS A 137 -1.56 -1.32 -13.62
CA LYS A 137 -2.41 -0.14 -13.37
C LYS A 137 -3.35 0.10 -14.54
N ASP A 138 -2.80 0.30 -15.74
CA ASP A 138 -3.58 0.70 -16.90
C ASP A 138 -4.67 -0.33 -17.24
N ASN A 139 -4.34 -1.62 -17.15
CA ASN A 139 -5.30 -2.70 -17.40
C ASN A 139 -6.36 -2.87 -16.30
N LEU A 140 -6.04 -2.56 -15.04
CA LEU A 140 -7.02 -2.64 -13.95
C LEU A 140 -7.96 -1.44 -13.95
N LEU A 141 -7.43 -0.23 -14.15
CA LEU A 141 -8.23 0.99 -14.07
C LEU A 141 -9.24 1.08 -15.23
N ILE A 142 -8.87 0.66 -16.45
CA ILE A 142 -9.81 0.60 -17.58
C ILE A 142 -10.99 -0.36 -17.33
N ARG A 143 -10.83 -1.30 -16.39
CA ARG A 143 -11.86 -2.27 -15.97
C ARG A 143 -12.63 -1.81 -14.73
N GLY A 144 -12.36 -0.60 -14.24
CA GLY A 144 -12.96 -0.08 -13.00
C GLY A 144 -12.45 -0.75 -11.73
N ALA A 145 -11.42 -1.58 -11.82
CA ALA A 145 -10.80 -2.22 -10.67
C ALA A 145 -9.87 -1.23 -9.93
N THR A 146 -9.72 -1.43 -8.63
CA THR A 146 -8.82 -0.67 -7.76
C THR A 146 -7.54 -1.46 -7.54
N LEU A 147 -6.39 -0.78 -7.55
CA LEU A 147 -5.09 -1.37 -7.29
C LEU A 147 -4.50 -0.80 -6.00
N ILE A 148 -4.00 -1.65 -5.13
CA ILE A 148 -3.18 -1.29 -3.97
C ILE A 148 -1.80 -1.92 -4.17
N ILE A 149 -0.75 -1.12 -4.01
CA ILE A 149 0.63 -1.58 -3.97
C ILE A 149 1.19 -1.26 -2.60
N VAL A 150 1.60 -2.30 -1.88
CA VAL A 150 2.29 -2.16 -0.60
C VAL A 150 3.76 -1.90 -0.87
N VAL A 151 4.27 -0.79 -0.34
CA VAL A 151 5.67 -0.37 -0.49
C VAL A 151 6.30 -0.14 0.88
N LYS A 152 7.51 -0.64 1.05
CA LYS A 152 8.39 -0.33 2.18
C LYS A 152 9.39 0.73 1.73
N PRO A 153 9.19 2.03 2.03
CA PRO A 153 9.99 3.10 1.45
C PRO A 153 11.50 2.93 1.65
N GLU A 154 11.91 2.36 2.78
CA GLU A 154 13.29 2.06 3.15
C GLU A 154 14.00 1.06 2.21
N THR A 155 13.24 0.33 1.38
CA THR A 155 13.80 -0.64 0.42
C THR A 155 14.07 -0.04 -0.96
N PHE A 156 13.71 1.23 -1.18
CA PHE A 156 13.83 1.92 -2.46
C PHE A 156 14.64 3.21 -2.32
N ASN A 157 15.38 3.57 -3.38
CA ASN A 157 16.06 4.87 -3.41
C ASN A 157 15.07 6.02 -3.72
N GLU A 158 15.48 7.26 -3.47
CA GLU A 158 14.62 8.44 -3.64
C GLU A 158 14.08 8.59 -5.07
N GLN A 159 14.87 8.25 -6.08
CA GLN A 159 14.46 8.31 -7.48
C GLN A 159 13.35 7.29 -7.77
N GLN A 160 13.50 6.05 -7.29
CA GLN A 160 12.51 4.98 -7.42
C GLN A 160 11.20 5.34 -6.71
N LEU A 161 11.30 5.88 -5.49
CA LEU A 161 10.12 6.34 -4.75
C LEU A 161 9.43 7.50 -5.46
N THR A 162 10.18 8.46 -6.01
CA THR A 162 9.62 9.56 -6.79
C THR A 162 8.85 9.04 -8.00
N LEU A 163 9.38 8.05 -8.72
CA LEU A 163 8.70 7.43 -9.85
C LEU A 163 7.41 6.71 -9.44
N LEU A 164 7.44 5.96 -8.34
CA LEU A 164 6.25 5.30 -7.80
C LEU A 164 5.18 6.34 -7.40
N LYS A 165 5.54 7.35 -6.61
CA LYS A 165 4.60 8.39 -6.13
C LYS A 165 4.00 9.23 -7.26
N ARG A 166 4.69 9.36 -8.39
CA ARG A 166 4.15 10.05 -9.56
C ARG A 166 3.04 9.27 -10.23
N GLU A 167 3.11 7.94 -10.21
CA GLU A 167 2.21 7.06 -10.96
C GLU A 167 1.05 6.51 -10.13
N PHE A 168 1.19 6.51 -8.81
CA PHE A 168 0.26 5.93 -7.86
C PHE A 168 -0.03 6.91 -6.72
N GLN A 169 -1.29 7.02 -6.31
CA GLN A 169 -1.72 7.94 -5.27
C GLN A 169 -1.27 7.43 -3.90
N THR A 170 -0.46 8.20 -3.18
CA THR A 170 -0.13 7.90 -1.79
C THR A 170 -1.27 8.28 -0.86
N LEU A 171 -1.50 7.46 0.16
CA LEU A 171 -2.24 7.86 1.36
C LEU A 171 -1.31 8.54 2.39
#